data_AF-A0A523EFQ0-F1
#
_entry.id   AF-A0A523EFQ0-F1
#
_cell.length_a   1.000
_cell.length_b   1.000
_cell.length_c   1.000
_cell.angle_alpha   90.00
_cell.angle_beta   90.00
_cell.angle_gamma   90.00
#
_symmetry.space_group_name_H-M   'P 1'
#
loop_
_entity.id
_entity.type
_entity.pdbx_description
1 polymer ?
#
loop_
_entity_poly.entity_id
_entity_poly.type
_entity_poly.pdbx_seq_one_letter_code
_entity_poly.pdbx_strand_id
1 'polypeptide(L)'
;MNQPYDGVFACLAPESPVPNGNDAQTPLPGMVLYYLVSARNTCGESVAGFSSGGAPISPAPACPALFADFDGDGRADLEDNCPIAANPAQADADGDFVGDLCDNCPAVPNPDQADSDGDTVGDACE
;
A
#
# COMPACT_ATOMS: atom_id res chain seq x y z
N MET A 1 26.16 -6.50 15.81
CA MET A 1 27.17 -6.33 14.74
C MET A 1 26.49 -5.58 13.61
N ASN A 2 27.07 -4.50 13.10
CA ASN A 2 26.45 -3.71 12.04
C ASN A 2 26.56 -4.48 10.71
N GLN A 3 25.44 -4.93 10.15
CA GLN A 3 25.38 -5.56 8.83
C GLN A 3 24.71 -4.57 7.87
N PRO A 4 25.49 -3.77 7.11
CA PRO A 4 24.91 -2.92 6.07
C PRO A 4 24.44 -3.81 4.92
N TYR A 5 23.15 -3.80 4.64
CA TYR A 5 22.57 -4.42 3.45
C TYR A 5 22.56 -3.39 2.32
N ASP A 6 23.55 -3.46 1.43
CA ASP A 6 23.64 -2.60 0.25
C ASP A 6 22.80 -3.18 -0.89
N GLY A 7 21.49 -2.99 -0.79
CA GLY A 7 20.52 -3.43 -1.79
C GLY A 7 20.19 -2.30 -2.77
N VAL A 8 20.55 -2.48 -4.04
CA VAL A 8 20.09 -1.59 -5.13
C VAL A 8 18.62 -1.93 -5.43
N PHE A 9 17.71 -1.48 -4.58
CA PHE A 9 16.28 -1.74 -4.69
C PHE A 9 15.63 -0.83 -5.73
N ALA A 10 15.75 -1.20 -7.00
CA ALA A 10 15.00 -0.58 -8.11
C ALA A 10 13.49 -0.92 -8.09
N CYS A 11 13.09 -1.91 -7.29
CA CYS A 11 11.70 -2.24 -6.98
C CYS A 11 11.58 -2.47 -5.47
N LEU A 12 11.41 -1.39 -4.71
CA LEU A 12 10.77 -1.50 -3.39
C LEU A 12 9.28 -1.68 -3.63
N ALA A 13 8.63 -2.48 -2.80
CA ALA A 13 7.21 -2.24 -2.55
C ALA A 13 7.10 -0.84 -1.86
N PRO A 14 6.23 0.10 -2.29
CA PRO A 14 6.13 1.52 -1.80
C PRO A 14 5.34 1.90 -0.52
N GLU A 15 5.63 1.32 0.65
CA GLU A 15 5.23 1.83 1.98
C GLU A 15 6.41 1.71 2.98
N SER A 16 7.64 1.61 2.45
CA SER A 16 8.86 1.73 3.25
C SER A 16 9.31 3.20 3.22
N PRO A 17 9.13 4.01 4.28
CA PRO A 17 9.42 5.45 4.24
C PRO A 17 10.93 5.76 4.24
N VAL A 18 11.77 4.73 4.35
CA VAL A 18 13.23 4.79 4.25
C VAL A 18 13.74 3.59 3.45
N PRO A 19 14.70 3.79 2.52
CA PRO A 19 15.37 2.68 1.82
C PRO A 19 16.29 1.86 2.74
N ASN A 20 16.60 2.39 3.94
CA ASN A 20 17.40 1.74 4.97
C ASN A 20 17.11 2.36 6.34
N GLY A 21 16.53 1.57 7.25
CA GLY A 21 16.29 1.93 8.65
C GLY A 21 17.26 1.17 9.57
N ASN A 22 17.99 1.90 10.42
CA ASN A 22 18.81 1.31 11.48
C ASN A 22 18.07 1.45 12.81
N ASP A 23 17.41 0.40 13.29
CA ASP A 23 17.08 0.33 14.71
C ASP A 23 18.35 0.05 15.50
N ALA A 24 18.73 1.00 16.35
CA ALA A 24 19.89 0.89 17.22
C ALA A 24 19.62 0.03 18.47
N GLN A 25 18.37 -0.37 18.71
CA GLN A 25 18.00 -1.20 19.85
C GLN A 25 18.30 -2.68 19.58
N THR A 26 19.06 -3.28 20.50
CA THR A 26 19.18 -4.74 20.57
C THR A 26 18.02 -5.26 21.42
N PRO A 27 17.09 -6.09 20.88
CA PRO A 27 15.99 -6.62 21.68
C PRO A 27 16.53 -7.46 22.85
N LEU A 28 15.83 -7.38 23.99
CA LEU A 28 16.16 -8.17 25.18
C LEU A 28 16.02 -9.67 24.89
N PRO A 29 16.78 -10.56 25.58
CA PRO A 29 16.63 -12.00 25.41
C PRO A 29 15.18 -12.47 25.63
N GLY A 30 14.57 -13.07 24.60
CA GLY A 30 13.16 -13.48 24.59
C GLY A 30 12.21 -12.55 23.82
N MET A 31 12.69 -11.42 23.30
CA MET A 31 11.94 -10.52 22.41
C MET A 31 12.45 -10.62 20.97
N VAL A 32 11.57 -10.37 20.00
CA VAL A 32 11.91 -10.17 18.58
C VAL A 32 11.34 -8.85 18.09
N LEU A 33 12.09 -8.16 17.24
CA LEU A 33 11.56 -7.06 16.44
C LEU A 33 11.00 -7.65 15.14
N TYR A 34 9.82 -7.20 14.73
CA TYR A 34 9.30 -7.39 13.38
C TYR A 34 9.00 -6.01 12.78
N TYR A 35 9.18 -5.88 11.47
CA TYR A 35 8.89 -4.66 10.74
C TYR A 35 7.82 -4.99 9.71
N LEU A 36 6.69 -4.26 9.73
CA LEU A 36 5.87 -4.18 8.53
C LEU A 36 6.52 -3.20 7.56
N VAL A 37 6.87 -3.73 6.39
CA VAL A 37 6.88 -3.02 5.12
C VAL A 37 5.70 -3.63 4.35
N SER A 38 4.68 -2.86 3.92
CA SER A 38 3.38 -3.39 3.41
C SER A 38 3.30 -3.47 1.85
N ALA A 39 2.78 -2.43 1.17
CA ALA A 39 3.56 -1.60 0.23
C ALA A 39 3.10 -1.42 -1.26
N ARG A 40 2.79 -0.16 -1.65
CA ARG A 40 1.86 0.26 -2.75
C ARG A 40 2.47 0.53 -4.14
N ASN A 41 2.68 -0.51 -4.97
CA ASN A 41 3.46 -0.43 -6.23
C ASN A 41 2.84 0.47 -7.33
N THR A 42 3.36 1.68 -7.51
CA THR A 42 2.99 2.59 -8.63
C THR A 42 3.71 2.21 -9.92
N CYS A 43 2.94 1.91 -10.98
CA CYS A 43 3.55 1.61 -12.29
C CYS A 43 4.18 2.87 -12.90
N GLY A 44 5.38 2.76 -13.47
CA GLY A 44 5.96 3.81 -14.33
C GLY A 44 6.68 4.96 -13.61
N GLU A 45 6.74 4.93 -12.27
CA GLU A 45 7.65 5.77 -11.49
C GLU A 45 9.11 5.34 -11.78
N SER A 46 9.80 6.12 -12.62
CA SER A 46 11.21 5.97 -13.04
C SER A 46 11.54 4.83 -14.03
N VAL A 47 12.81 4.80 -14.49
CA VAL A 47 13.35 3.70 -15.30
C VAL A 47 13.50 2.45 -14.43
N ALA A 48 13.13 1.28 -14.94
CA ALA A 48 13.14 0.00 -14.20
C ALA A 48 14.57 -0.57 -13.99
N GLY A 49 15.56 0.29 -13.79
CA GLY A 49 16.98 -0.01 -13.75
C GLY A 49 17.60 -0.23 -15.14
N PHE A 50 18.80 -0.81 -15.12
CA PHE A 50 19.53 -1.24 -16.30
C PHE A 50 19.71 -2.76 -16.24
N SER A 51 19.65 -3.43 -17.39
CA SER A 51 19.95 -4.86 -17.48
C SER A 51 21.44 -5.12 -17.18
N SER A 52 21.81 -6.38 -16.99
CA SER A 52 23.22 -6.79 -16.83
C SER A 52 24.13 -6.43 -18.02
N GLY A 53 23.55 -6.08 -19.18
CA GLY A 53 24.25 -5.53 -20.35
C GLY A 53 24.32 -4.00 -20.40
N GLY A 54 23.88 -3.29 -19.35
CA GLY A 54 23.86 -1.82 -19.29
C GLY A 54 22.80 -1.13 -20.14
N ALA A 55 21.88 -1.88 -20.76
CA ALA A 55 20.75 -1.31 -21.49
C ALA A 55 19.63 -0.92 -20.50
N PRO A 56 19.04 0.29 -20.60
CA PRO A 56 17.92 0.68 -19.74
C PRO A 56 16.77 -0.29 -19.93
N ILE A 57 16.23 -0.80 -18.84
CA ILE A 57 15.03 -1.63 -18.87
C ILE A 57 13.88 -0.67 -19.11
N SER A 58 13.24 -0.77 -20.27
CA SER A 58 12.01 -0.02 -20.54
C SER A 58 11.03 -0.30 -19.41
N PRO A 59 10.45 0.72 -18.76
CA PRO A 59 9.38 0.48 -17.81
C PRO A 59 8.27 -0.31 -18.53
N ALA A 60 7.56 -1.16 -17.77
CA ALA A 60 6.36 -1.81 -18.27
C ALA A 60 5.44 -0.76 -18.92
N PRO A 61 4.67 -1.11 -19.98
CA PRO A 61 3.75 -0.18 -20.59
C PRO A 61 2.91 0.47 -19.50
N ALA A 62 2.88 1.81 -19.48
CA ALA A 62 2.28 2.59 -18.40
C ALA A 62 0.89 2.03 -18.06
N CYS A 63 0.65 1.73 -16.78
CA CYS A 63 -0.64 1.23 -16.35
C CYS A 63 -1.71 2.24 -16.76
N PRO A 64 -2.74 1.84 -17.54
CA PRO A 64 -3.59 2.77 -18.30
C PRO A 64 -4.58 3.59 -17.44
N ALA A 65 -4.33 3.72 -16.14
CA ALA A 65 -5.25 4.26 -15.13
C ALA A 65 -4.57 4.99 -13.96
N LEU A 66 -3.29 5.42 -14.05
CA LEU A 66 -2.64 6.18 -12.96
C LEU A 66 -3.32 7.51 -12.61
N PHE A 67 -4.20 8.00 -13.50
CA PHE A 67 -5.02 9.20 -13.35
C PHE A 67 -6.49 8.90 -13.67
N ALA A 68 -6.91 7.64 -13.56
CA ALA A 68 -8.33 7.34 -13.52
C ALA A 68 -8.88 7.84 -12.18
N ASP A 69 -10.04 8.46 -12.25
CA ASP A 69 -10.84 9.01 -11.15
C ASP A 69 -12.25 8.55 -11.53
N PHE A 70 -12.61 7.33 -11.11
CA PHE A 70 -13.74 6.60 -11.68
C PHE A 70 -15.10 7.18 -11.24
N ASP A 71 -15.18 7.74 -10.04
CA ASP A 71 -16.40 8.34 -9.48
C ASP A 71 -16.44 9.89 -9.55
N GLY A 72 -15.31 10.54 -9.85
CA GLY A 72 -15.21 11.98 -10.10
C GLY A 72 -14.99 12.81 -8.83
N ASP A 73 -14.45 12.24 -7.76
CA ASP A 73 -14.27 12.91 -6.47
C ASP A 73 -13.02 13.82 -6.40
N GLY A 74 -12.08 13.64 -7.33
CA GLY A 74 -10.82 14.38 -7.40
C GLY A 74 -9.60 13.65 -6.81
N ARG A 75 -9.74 12.38 -6.43
CA ARG A 75 -8.66 11.41 -6.18
C ARG A 75 -8.49 10.50 -7.39
N ALA A 76 -7.30 9.96 -7.56
CA ALA A 76 -7.08 8.90 -8.54
C ALA A 76 -7.34 7.55 -7.88
N ASP A 77 -7.86 6.55 -8.62
CA ASP A 77 -8.24 5.20 -8.14
C ASP A 77 -7.13 4.47 -7.31
N LEU A 78 -5.86 4.88 -7.42
CA LEU A 78 -4.72 4.32 -6.66
C LEU A 78 -4.44 5.02 -5.31
N GLU A 79 -4.94 6.25 -5.18
CA GLU A 79 -4.79 7.18 -4.06
C GLU A 79 -6.16 7.44 -3.37
N ASP A 80 -7.15 6.63 -3.73
CA ASP A 80 -8.54 6.66 -3.28
C ASP A 80 -8.84 5.40 -2.44
N ASN A 81 -9.40 5.58 -1.24
CA ASN A 81 -9.84 4.51 -0.37
C ASN A 81 -11.29 4.04 -0.64
N CYS A 82 -12.02 4.68 -1.56
CA CYS A 82 -13.30 4.22 -2.10
C CYS A 82 -13.43 4.42 -3.64
N PRO A 83 -12.64 3.72 -4.50
CA PRO A 83 -12.54 3.96 -5.97
C PRO A 83 -13.80 3.85 -6.85
N ILE A 84 -14.98 3.74 -6.26
CA ILE A 84 -16.29 3.68 -6.94
C ILE A 84 -17.38 4.48 -6.19
N ALA A 85 -17.04 5.20 -5.12
CA ALA A 85 -17.97 5.87 -4.21
C ALA A 85 -17.37 7.19 -3.67
N ALA A 86 -17.63 8.27 -4.40
CA ALA A 86 -16.97 9.56 -4.25
C ALA A 86 -16.93 10.10 -2.80
N ASN A 87 -15.72 10.17 -2.22
CA ASN A 87 -15.47 10.61 -0.86
C ASN A 87 -14.23 11.54 -0.76
N PRO A 88 -14.26 12.79 -1.25
CA PRO A 88 -13.06 13.62 -1.44
C PRO A 88 -12.23 13.90 -0.17
N ALA A 89 -12.88 13.75 0.98
CA ALA A 89 -12.31 13.87 2.31
C ALA A 89 -11.40 12.69 2.71
N GLN A 90 -11.54 11.52 2.07
CA GLN A 90 -10.77 10.29 2.30
C GLN A 90 -10.78 9.93 3.80
N ALA A 91 -11.98 9.86 4.36
CA ALA A 91 -12.18 9.46 5.75
C ALA A 91 -11.99 7.94 5.87
N ASP A 92 -11.28 7.54 6.92
CA ASP A 92 -10.87 6.16 7.26
C ASP A 92 -10.69 6.19 8.78
N ALA A 93 -11.69 5.71 9.51
CA ALA A 93 -11.82 5.88 10.95
C ALA A 93 -10.98 4.88 11.76
N ASP A 94 -10.68 3.71 11.21
CA ASP A 94 -10.00 2.62 11.90
C ASP A 94 -8.60 2.27 11.35
N GLY A 95 -8.26 2.80 10.16
CA GLY A 95 -6.93 2.78 9.57
C GLY A 95 -6.64 1.57 8.68
N ASP A 96 -7.66 0.98 8.06
CA ASP A 96 -7.55 -0.25 7.28
C ASP A 96 -7.30 -0.04 5.76
N PHE A 97 -7.35 1.21 5.30
CA PHE A 97 -7.26 1.69 3.90
C PHE A 97 -8.50 1.54 3.03
N VAL A 98 -9.65 1.14 3.58
CA VAL A 98 -10.99 1.30 3.01
C VAL A 98 -11.60 2.57 3.61
N GLY A 99 -12.37 3.33 2.83
CA GLY A 99 -12.96 4.57 3.34
C GLY A 99 -14.30 4.37 4.05
N ASP A 100 -14.59 5.20 5.06
CA ASP A 100 -15.84 5.20 5.87
C ASP A 100 -17.15 5.13 5.05
N LEU A 101 -17.11 5.51 3.76
CA LEU A 101 -18.26 5.53 2.86
C LEU A 101 -18.52 4.19 2.15
N CYS A 102 -17.48 3.37 1.97
CA CYS A 102 -17.53 2.09 1.27
C CYS A 102 -17.15 0.89 2.14
N ASP A 103 -16.80 1.14 3.40
CA ASP A 103 -16.48 0.13 4.42
C ASP A 103 -17.75 -0.51 5.04
N ASN A 104 -17.79 -1.84 5.07
CA ASN A 104 -18.84 -2.64 5.69
C ASN A 104 -18.65 -2.87 7.21
N CYS A 105 -17.51 -2.45 7.79
CA CYS A 105 -17.25 -2.41 9.22
C CYS A 105 -16.50 -1.13 9.71
N PRO A 106 -17.11 0.10 9.63
CA PRO A 106 -16.49 1.43 9.92
C PRO A 106 -15.86 1.73 11.30
N ALA A 107 -15.51 0.71 12.08
CA ALA A 107 -14.84 0.79 13.37
C ALA A 107 -14.01 -0.48 13.70
N VAL A 108 -13.87 -1.43 12.77
CA VAL A 108 -13.20 -2.72 12.97
C VAL A 108 -12.41 -3.10 11.70
N PRO A 109 -11.06 -2.92 11.68
CA PRO A 109 -10.27 -3.05 10.46
C PRO A 109 -10.43 -4.40 9.74
N ASN A 110 -10.92 -4.38 8.50
CA ASN A 110 -11.11 -5.54 7.64
C ASN A 110 -10.82 -5.23 6.15
N PRO A 111 -9.54 -5.10 5.74
CA PRO A 111 -9.17 -4.63 4.40
C PRO A 111 -9.58 -5.54 3.23
N ASP A 112 -10.10 -6.74 3.53
CA ASP A 112 -10.65 -7.68 2.56
C ASP A 112 -12.17 -7.54 2.35
N GLN A 113 -12.85 -6.75 3.19
CA GLN A 113 -14.27 -6.40 3.11
C GLN A 113 -15.18 -7.65 2.93
N ALA A 114 -14.82 -8.73 3.64
CA ALA A 114 -15.57 -9.97 3.62
C ALA A 114 -16.99 -9.76 4.17
N ASP A 115 -17.99 -10.21 3.41
CA ASP A 115 -19.40 -10.28 3.76
C ASP A 115 -19.90 -11.64 3.21
N SER A 116 -20.03 -12.62 4.11
CA SER A 116 -20.28 -14.03 3.77
C SER A 116 -21.75 -14.35 3.52
N ASP A 117 -22.68 -13.55 4.01
CA ASP A 117 -24.13 -13.79 3.88
C ASP A 117 -24.86 -12.78 2.99
N GLY A 118 -24.22 -11.64 2.69
CA GLY A 118 -24.63 -10.62 1.74
C GLY A 118 -25.53 -9.54 2.34
N ASP A 119 -25.53 -9.33 3.66
CA ASP A 119 -26.40 -8.36 4.35
C ASP A 119 -25.85 -6.93 4.44
N THR A 120 -24.63 -6.68 3.94
CA THR A 120 -23.85 -5.42 3.97
C THR A 120 -23.16 -5.06 5.28
N VAL A 121 -23.23 -5.92 6.30
CA VAL A 121 -22.31 -5.92 7.45
C VAL A 121 -21.16 -6.87 7.14
N GLY A 122 -19.92 -6.49 7.48
CA GLY A 122 -18.78 -7.38 7.27
C GLY A 122 -18.63 -8.48 8.33
N ASP A 123 -18.07 -9.62 7.93
CA ASP A 123 -17.75 -10.79 8.79
C ASP A 123 -16.94 -10.41 10.06
N ALA A 124 -16.29 -9.25 10.05
CA ALA A 124 -15.48 -8.73 11.15
C ALA A 124 -16.29 -8.03 12.27
N CYS A 125 -17.53 -7.62 12.01
CA CYS A 125 -18.33 -6.78 12.91
C CYS A 125 -19.77 -7.28 13.21
N GLU A 126 -20.11 -8.51 12.80
CA GLU A 126 -21.33 -9.25 13.22
C GLU A 126 -21.34 -9.74 14.70
#